data_AF-A0A5J4RVJ1-F1
#
_entry.id   AF-A0A5J4RVJ1-F1
#
_cell.length_a   1.000
_cell.length_b   1.000
_cell.length_c   1.000
_cell.angle_alpha   90.00
_cell.angle_beta   90.00
_cell.angle_gamma   90.00
#
_symmetry.space_group_name_H-M   'P 1'
#
loop_
_entity.id
_entity.type
_entity.pdbx_description
1 polymer ?
#
loop_
_entity_poly.entity_id
_entity_poly.type
_entity_poly.pdbx_seq_one_letter_code
_entity_poly.pdbx_strand_id
1 'polypeptide(L)'
;MNREIKFRGKNKESGEWCFGSFLIIDNNKNKPLRRKPIIKEYKILSYIPGDRYTDGWQKISINQKTIGQFTGLKDKNGKEIYENDIVKLKNTGTMLVIYKTAKASFTLIKFTDRAYDYYFGEAVDASECEVIGNIHDNSELIK
;
A
#
# COMPACT_ATOMS: atom_id res chain seq x y z
N MET A 1 21.20 -7.72 4.08
CA MET A 1 20.39 -6.84 3.21
C MET A 1 19.15 -6.43 4.00
N ASN A 2 18.93 -5.13 4.24
CA ASN A 2 17.77 -4.65 5.00
C ASN A 2 16.73 -4.11 4.01
N ARG A 3 15.55 -4.73 3.95
CA ARG A 3 14.42 -4.18 3.19
C ARG A 3 13.62 -3.24 4.09
N GLU A 4 13.22 -2.10 3.56
CA GLU A 4 12.31 -1.21 4.27
C GLU A 4 10.90 -1.85 4.29
N ILE A 5 10.30 -1.92 5.49
CA ILE A 5 8.93 -2.42 5.66
C ILE A 5 8.06 -1.23 6.00
N LYS A 6 7.26 -0.81 5.03
CA LYS A 6 6.42 0.37 5.09
C LYS A 6 5.08 0.08 4.44
N PHE A 7 4.03 0.70 4.97
CA PHE A 7 2.67 0.57 4.48
C PHE A 7 2.08 1.95 4.28
N ARG A 8 1.06 2.02 3.42
CA ARG A 8 0.20 3.19 3.26
C ARG A 8 -1.27 2.84 3.42
N GLY A 9 -2.08 3.84 3.70
CA GLY A 9 -3.54 3.73 3.81
C GLY A 9 -4.18 5.10 3.92
N LYS A 10 -5.40 5.26 3.39
CA LYS A 10 -6.15 6.50 3.53
C LYS A 10 -6.73 6.63 4.94
N ASN A 11 -6.51 7.77 5.58
CA ASN A 11 -7.14 8.15 6.83
C ASN A 11 -8.67 8.08 6.69
N LYS A 12 -9.36 7.47 7.66
CA LYS A 12 -10.83 7.38 7.66
C LYS A 12 -11.53 8.73 7.76
N GLU A 13 -10.91 9.70 8.42
CA GLU A 13 -11.49 11.01 8.70
C GLU A 13 -11.15 12.01 7.61
N SER A 14 -9.86 12.22 7.31
CA SER A 14 -9.44 13.22 6.31
C SER A 14 -9.45 12.71 4.86
N GLY A 15 -9.40 11.38 4.65
CA GLY A 15 -9.24 10.79 3.32
C GLY A 15 -7.82 10.88 2.74
N GLU A 16 -6.89 11.54 3.45
CA GLU A 16 -5.50 11.70 3.03
C GLU A 16 -4.68 10.42 3.21
N TRP A 17 -3.61 10.27 2.43
CA TRP A 17 -2.69 9.15 2.55
C TRP A 17 -1.77 9.29 3.76
N CYS A 18 -1.71 8.22 4.57
CA CYS A 18 -0.77 8.08 5.66
C CYS A 18 0.24 6.98 5.34
N PHE A 19 1.46 7.11 5.82
CA PHE A 19 2.56 6.18 5.56
C PHE A 19 3.26 5.79 6.87
N GLY A 20 3.63 4.53 7.02
CA GLY A 20 4.34 4.08 8.23
C GLY A 20 4.14 2.60 8.53
N SER A 21 4.15 2.26 9.82
CA SER A 21 4.00 0.86 10.27
C SER A 21 2.52 0.48 10.37
N PHE A 22 2.17 -0.68 9.80
CA PHE A 22 0.81 -1.19 9.84
C PHE A 22 0.51 -1.86 11.18
N LEU A 23 -0.61 -1.46 11.80
CA LEU A 23 -1.09 -1.98 13.08
C LEU A 23 -2.49 -2.58 12.91
N ILE A 24 -2.65 -3.79 13.43
CA ILE A 24 -3.96 -4.41 13.66
C ILE A 24 -4.17 -4.40 15.16
N ILE A 25 -5.18 -3.67 15.64
CA ILE A 25 -5.49 -3.58 17.06
C ILE A 25 -6.89 -4.11 17.35
N ASP A 26 -7.10 -4.56 18.57
CA ASP A 26 -8.43 -4.85 19.09
C ASP A 26 -9.05 -3.55 19.61
N ASN A 27 -10.22 -3.18 19.08
CA ASN A 27 -10.98 -2.02 19.55
C ASN A 27 -11.91 -2.36 20.73
N ASN A 28 -11.79 -3.55 21.32
CA ASN A 28 -12.54 -3.88 22.52
C ASN A 28 -11.87 -3.24 23.75
N LYS A 29 -12.55 -2.26 24.35
CA LYS A 29 -12.24 -1.74 25.68
C LYS A 29 -12.20 -2.89 26.70
N ASN A 30 -11.02 -3.48 26.93
CA ASN A 30 -10.64 -4.45 27.97
C ASN A 30 -11.81 -5.12 28.72
N LYS A 31 -12.53 -6.04 28.05
CA LYS A 31 -13.43 -6.97 28.74
C LYS A 31 -12.76 -8.35 28.78
N PRO A 32 -11.94 -8.64 29.81
CA PRO A 32 -11.37 -9.98 29.97
C PRO A 32 -12.53 -10.98 30.06
N LEU A 33 -12.42 -12.14 29.38
CA LEU A 33 -13.42 -13.24 29.41
C LEU A 33 -14.65 -13.11 28.49
N ARG A 34 -14.47 -12.82 27.19
CA ARG A 34 -15.59 -12.77 26.22
C ARG A 34 -15.70 -13.96 25.28
N ARG A 35 -16.94 -14.26 24.89
CA ARG A 35 -17.37 -15.21 23.84
C ARG A 35 -17.56 -14.57 22.44
N LYS A 36 -17.47 -13.24 22.31
CA LYS A 36 -17.68 -12.53 21.03
C LYS A 36 -16.37 -12.36 20.26
N PRO A 37 -16.39 -12.41 18.91
CA PRO A 37 -15.19 -12.24 18.09
C PRO A 37 -14.56 -10.85 18.22
N ILE A 38 -13.23 -10.80 18.03
CA ILE A 38 -12.41 -9.58 18.08
C ILE A 38 -12.86 -8.60 16.98
N ILE A 39 -13.06 -7.33 17.35
CA ILE A 39 -13.32 -6.27 16.38
C ILE A 39 -11.96 -5.66 16.02
N LYS A 40 -11.45 -6.03 14.84
CA LYS A 40 -10.17 -5.53 14.34
C LYS A 40 -10.32 -4.09 13.87
N GLU A 41 -9.42 -3.23 14.35
CA GLU A 41 -9.19 -1.89 13.82
C GLU A 41 -7.81 -1.83 13.16
N TYR A 42 -7.73 -1.12 12.04
CA TYR A 42 -6.54 -0.99 11.22
C TYR A 42 -6.01 0.42 11.32
N LYS A 43 -4.73 0.56 11.68
CA LYS A 43 -4.06 1.85 11.85
C LYS A 43 -2.71 1.88 11.17
N ILE A 44 -2.26 3.08 10.85
CA ILE A 44 -0.86 3.36 10.52
C ILE A 44 -0.24 4.14 11.67
N LEU A 45 0.89 3.66 12.15
CA LEU A 45 1.77 4.41 13.04
C LEU A 45 2.70 5.25 12.16
N SER A 46 2.47 6.56 12.13
CA SER A 46 3.25 7.53 11.34
C SER A 46 3.98 8.50 12.27
N TYR A 47 5.17 8.91 11.86
CA TYR A 47 5.87 10.00 12.52
C TYR A 47 5.34 11.33 11.98
N ILE A 48 4.82 12.18 12.87
CA ILE A 48 4.34 13.53 12.62
C ILE A 48 5.12 14.47 13.54
N PRO A 49 6.08 15.24 13.00
CA PRO A 49 6.84 16.18 13.80
C PRO A 49 5.93 17.31 14.32
N GLY A 50 6.08 17.66 15.60
CA GLY A 50 5.43 18.83 16.19
C GLY A 50 4.34 18.55 17.23
N ASP A 51 3.98 17.29 17.47
CA ASP A 51 3.03 16.95 18.54
C ASP A 51 3.77 16.74 19.88
N ARG A 52 3.57 17.67 20.82
CA ARG A 52 4.36 17.79 22.07
C ARG A 52 4.16 16.65 23.07
N TYR A 53 3.22 15.74 22.82
CA TYR A 53 2.78 14.73 23.79
C TYR A 53 2.89 13.28 23.32
N THR A 54 3.35 13.01 22.10
CA THR A 54 3.35 11.66 21.50
C THR A 54 4.71 11.19 21.00
N ASP A 55 5.81 11.85 21.40
CA ASP A 55 7.17 11.65 20.84
C ASP A 55 7.18 11.74 19.30
N GLY A 56 6.20 12.45 18.73
CA GLY A 56 5.96 12.58 17.29
C GLY A 56 5.32 11.37 16.63
N TRP A 57 4.88 10.32 17.33
CA TRP A 57 4.25 9.14 16.71
C TRP A 57 2.74 9.10 16.92
N GLN A 58 1.98 9.09 15.83
CA GLN A 58 0.52 9.04 15.87
C GLN A 58 -0.03 7.76 15.24
N LYS A 59 -1.04 7.18 15.90
CA LYS A 59 -1.80 6.02 15.41
C LYS A 59 -3.03 6.52 14.65
N ILE A 60 -2.96 6.51 13.33
CA ILE A 60 -4.00 7.03 12.45
C ILE A 60 -4.91 5.90 12.01
N SER A 61 -6.21 6.02 12.24
CA SER A 61 -7.19 5.03 11.78
C SER A 61 -7.38 5.12 10.27
N ILE A 62 -7.21 3.99 9.56
CA ILE A 62 -7.22 3.94 8.10
C ILE A 62 -8.34 3.08 7.52
N ASN A 63 -8.73 3.35 6.28
CA ASN A 63 -9.62 2.48 5.52
C ASN A 63 -8.90 1.20 5.10
N GLN A 64 -9.37 0.05 5.58
CA GLN A 64 -8.78 -1.27 5.30
C GLN A 64 -8.64 -1.55 3.79
N LYS A 65 -9.59 -1.09 2.97
CA LYS A 65 -9.57 -1.35 1.52
C LYS A 65 -8.43 -0.64 0.79
N THR A 66 -7.82 0.36 1.43
CA THR A 66 -6.77 1.21 0.83
C THR A 66 -5.38 0.84 1.31
N ILE A 67 -5.25 -0.22 2.11
CA ILE A 67 -3.95 -0.70 2.58
C ILE A 67 -3.13 -1.13 1.37
N GLY A 68 -1.90 -0.64 1.31
CA GLY A 68 -0.92 -1.13 0.35
C GLY A 68 0.47 -1.22 0.98
N GLN A 69 1.15 -2.34 0.76
CA GLN A 69 2.53 -2.52 1.18
C GLN A 69 3.50 -1.86 0.18
N PHE A 70 4.57 -1.25 0.70
CA PHE A 70 5.69 -0.80 -0.11
C PHE A 70 6.39 -2.00 -0.75
N THR A 71 6.60 -1.95 -2.06
CA THR A 71 7.25 -3.04 -2.80
C THR A 71 8.75 -3.16 -2.52
N GLY A 72 9.37 -2.11 -1.97
CA GLY A 72 10.83 -1.99 -1.88
C GLY A 72 11.46 -1.31 -3.10
N LEU A 73 10.68 -1.02 -4.14
CA LEU A 73 11.16 -0.47 -5.41
C LEU A 73 10.71 0.99 -5.59
N LYS A 74 11.50 1.76 -6.32
CA LYS A 74 11.20 3.14 -6.69
C LYS A 74 11.11 3.26 -8.20
N ASP A 75 10.20 4.08 -8.68
CA ASP A 75 10.01 4.34 -10.09
C ASP A 75 11.16 5.20 -10.66
N LYS A 76 11.13 5.48 -11.97
CA LYS A 76 12.14 6.31 -12.65
C LYS A 76 12.32 7.72 -12.06
N ASN A 77 11.30 8.23 -11.35
CA ASN A 77 11.29 9.56 -10.73
C ASN A 77 11.67 9.48 -9.24
N GLY A 78 12.07 8.31 -8.75
CA GLY A 78 12.40 8.08 -7.34
C GLY A 78 11.19 7.95 -6.42
N LYS A 79 9.97 7.87 -6.97
CA LYS A 79 8.73 7.70 -6.20
C LYS A 79 8.60 6.25 -5.75
N GLU A 80 8.35 6.05 -4.46
CA GLU A 80 8.11 4.73 -3.88
C GLU A 80 6.88 4.07 -4.51
N ILE A 81 6.99 2.78 -4.85
CA ILE A 81 5.92 2.01 -5.48
C ILE A 81 5.28 1.09 -4.44
N TYR A 82 3.97 1.18 -4.33
CA TYR A 82 3.16 0.40 -3.39
C TYR A 82 2.19 -0.53 -4.13
N GLU A 83 1.64 -1.50 -3.41
CA GLU A 83 0.48 -2.24 -3.89
C GLU A 83 -0.64 -1.30 -4.32
N ASN A 84 -1.34 -1.71 -5.38
CA ASN A 84 -2.43 -1.00 -6.03
C ASN A 84 -2.02 0.31 -6.72
N ASP A 85 -0.71 0.57 -6.87
CA ASP A 85 -0.22 1.61 -7.78
C ASP A 85 -0.42 1.21 -9.23
N ILE A 86 -0.73 2.22 -10.04
CA ILE A 86 -0.85 2.14 -11.48
C ILE A 86 0.44 2.70 -12.05
N VAL A 87 1.18 1.87 -12.78
CA VAL A 87 2.46 2.22 -13.39
C VAL A 87 2.36 2.22 -14.90
N LYS A 88 3.05 3.15 -15.55
CA LYS A 88 3.18 3.23 -17.00
C LYS A 88 4.56 2.79 -17.43
N LEU A 89 4.62 1.82 -18.36
CA LEU A 89 5.84 1.40 -19.02
C LEU A 89 5.81 1.90 -20.47
N LYS A 90 6.98 2.28 -21.01
CA LYS A 90 7.11 2.83 -22.38
C LYS A 90 6.52 1.90 -23.46
N ASN A 91 6.80 0.59 -23.37
CA ASN A 91 6.47 -0.37 -24.43
C ASN A 91 5.25 -1.24 -24.13
N THR A 92 4.83 -1.31 -22.87
CA THR A 92 3.82 -2.26 -22.39
C THR A 92 2.47 -1.60 -22.11
N GLY A 93 2.47 -0.28 -21.89
CA GLY A 93 1.29 0.49 -21.49
C GLY A 93 1.13 0.57 -19.97
N THR A 94 -0.12 0.71 -19.53
CA THR A 94 -0.48 0.87 -18.12
C THR A 94 -0.68 -0.49 -17.45
N MET A 95 -0.10 -0.66 -16.26
CA MET A 95 -0.13 -1.89 -15.47
C MET A 95 -0.51 -1.59 -14.01
N LEU A 96 -1.09 -2.58 -13.33
CA LEU A 96 -1.39 -2.54 -11.91
C LEU A 96 -0.38 -3.36 -11.11
N VAL A 97 0.11 -2.81 -10.02
CA VAL A 97 0.98 -3.49 -9.06
C VAL A 97 0.13 -4.29 -8.06
N ILE A 98 0.29 -5.61 -8.03
CA ILE A 98 -0.40 -6.49 -7.07
C ILE A 98 0.55 -7.51 -6.45
N TYR A 99 0.31 -7.90 -5.20
CA TYR A 99 0.99 -9.06 -4.62
C TYR A 99 0.24 -10.35 -4.95
N LYS A 100 0.92 -11.32 -5.57
CA LYS A 100 0.33 -12.64 -5.85
C LYS A 100 0.88 -13.69 -4.89
N THR A 101 0.02 -14.19 -4.01
CA THR A 101 0.37 -15.23 -3.02
C THR A 101 0.94 -16.49 -3.67
N ALA A 102 0.38 -16.95 -4.79
CA ALA A 102 0.86 -18.14 -5.51
C ALA A 102 2.31 -18.00 -6.03
N LYS A 103 2.79 -16.77 -6.19
CA LYS A 103 4.13 -16.42 -6.68
C LYS A 103 5.04 -15.87 -5.57
N ALA A 104 4.50 -15.66 -4.37
CA ALA A 104 5.16 -14.98 -3.25
C ALA A 104 5.88 -13.68 -3.66
N SER A 105 5.30 -12.92 -4.60
CA SER A 105 5.97 -11.78 -5.23
C SER A 105 5.00 -10.68 -5.65
N PHE A 106 5.50 -9.45 -5.70
CA PHE A 106 4.83 -8.35 -6.37
C PHE A 106 4.88 -8.57 -7.88
N THR A 107 3.76 -8.35 -8.55
CA THR A 107 3.61 -8.57 -9.98
C THR A 107 2.90 -7.41 -10.63
N LEU A 108 3.21 -7.18 -11.90
CA LEU A 108 2.52 -6.22 -12.75
C LEU A 108 1.50 -6.95 -13.61
N ILE A 109 0.24 -6.52 -13.56
CA ILE A 109 -0.83 -7.06 -14.40
C ILE A 109 -1.38 -6.00 -15.35
N LYS A 110 -1.72 -6.40 -16.58
CA LYS A 110 -2.48 -5.54 -17.50
C LYS A 110 -3.93 -5.47 -17.08
N PHE A 111 -4.57 -4.34 -17.37
CA PHE A 111 -6.02 -4.17 -17.25
C PHE A 111 -6.83 -4.86 -18.36
N THR A 112 -6.18 -5.64 -19.24
CA THR A 112 -6.82 -6.29 -20.39
C THR A 112 -6.83 -7.81 -20.25
N ASP A 113 -7.78 -8.47 -20.95
CA ASP A 113 -8.07 -9.92 -20.87
C ASP A 113 -6.88 -10.86 -21.17
N ARG A 114 -5.76 -10.34 -21.67
CA ARG A 114 -4.51 -11.10 -21.81
C ARG A 114 -3.63 -10.85 -20.60
N ALA A 115 -3.92 -11.59 -19.53
CA ALA A 115 -3.21 -11.55 -18.26
C ALA A 115 -1.79 -12.16 -18.38
N TYR A 116 -0.83 -11.38 -18.85
CA TYR A 116 0.57 -11.65 -18.55
C TYR A 116 0.92 -10.95 -17.24
N ASP A 117 1.31 -11.72 -16.23
CA ASP A 117 1.90 -11.14 -15.02
C ASP A 117 3.42 -11.14 -15.16
N TYR A 118 4.03 -9.98 -14.94
CA TYR A 118 5.48 -9.85 -14.85
C TYR A 118 5.90 -9.83 -13.39
N TYR A 119 6.92 -10.61 -13.02
CA TYR A 119 7.56 -10.51 -11.71
C TYR A 119 8.21 -9.14 -11.57
N PHE A 120 7.77 -8.36 -10.60
CA PHE A 120 8.20 -6.98 -10.48
C PHE A 120 9.55 -6.90 -9.77
N GLY A 121 10.53 -6.23 -10.38
CA GLY A 121 11.92 -6.20 -9.92
C GLY A 121 12.81 -7.30 -10.51
N GLU A 122 12.24 -8.30 -11.21
CA GLU A 122 13.00 -9.35 -11.91
C GLU A 122 12.79 -9.24 -13.43
N ALA A 123 11.54 -9.36 -13.89
CA ALA A 123 11.20 -9.29 -15.31
C ALA A 123 11.04 -7.84 -15.80
N VAL A 124 10.76 -6.91 -14.88
CA VAL A 124 10.61 -5.48 -15.15
C VAL A 124 11.37 -4.72 -14.09
N ASP A 125 12.34 -3.91 -14.51
CA ASP A 125 13.05 -2.97 -13.64
C ASP A 125 12.13 -1.78 -13.31
N ALA A 126 12.05 -1.41 -12.04
CA ALA A 126 11.23 -0.30 -11.59
C ALA A 126 11.70 1.06 -12.16
N SER A 127 12.98 1.19 -12.52
CA SER A 127 13.53 2.38 -13.20
C SER A 127 12.97 2.60 -14.61
N GLU A 128 12.29 1.61 -15.19
CA GLU A 128 11.63 1.73 -16.50
C GLU A 128 10.17 2.16 -16.40
N CYS A 129 9.61 2.19 -15.19
CA CYS A 129 8.22 2.50 -14.95
C CYS A 129 8.04 3.87 -14.28
N GLU A 130 6.82 4.41 -14.39
CA GLU A 130 6.40 5.65 -13.75
C GLU A 130 5.06 5.44 -13.06
N VAL A 131 4.97 5.80 -11.78
CA VAL A 131 3.70 5.73 -11.04
C VAL A 131 2.81 6.89 -11.45
N ILE A 132 1.75 6.59 -12.20
CA ILE A 132 0.80 7.56 -12.74
C ILE A 132 -0.45 7.73 -11.87
N GLY A 133 -0.67 6.86 -10.89
CA GLY A 133 -1.85 6.91 -10.03
C GLY A 133 -1.97 5.65 -9.17
N ASN A 134 -3.12 5.49 -8.51
CA ASN A 134 -3.49 4.27 -7.80
C ASN A 134 -4.99 3.99 -7.96
N ILE A 135 -5.45 2.77 -7.67
CA ILE A 135 -6.85 2.39 -7.90
C ILE A 135 -7.88 3.13 -7.02
N HIS A 136 -7.44 3.78 -5.94
CA HIS A 136 -8.31 4.45 -4.97
C HIS A 136 -8.50 5.94 -5.25
N ASP A 137 -7.55 6.57 -5.95
CA ASP A 137 -7.64 7.97 -6.38
C ASP A 137 -7.95 8.10 -7.87
N ASN A 138 -7.49 7.15 -8.68
CA ASN A 138 -7.48 7.25 -10.14
C ASN A 138 -8.25 6.10 -10.79
N SER A 139 -9.49 5.91 -10.36
CA SER A 139 -10.37 4.87 -10.91
C SER A 139 -10.58 5.00 -12.43
N GLU A 140 -10.47 6.21 -12.97
CA GLU A 140 -10.57 6.53 -14.40
C GLU A 140 -9.44 5.96 -15.26
N LEU A 141 -8.30 5.60 -14.64
CA LEU A 141 -7.17 4.96 -15.32
C LEU A 141 -7.37 3.43 -15.47
N ILE A 142 -8.42 2.90 -14.86
CA ILE A 142 -8.84 1.49 -14.93
C ILE A 142 -9.97 1.42 -15.96
N LYS A 143 -9.62 1.44 -17.25
CA LYS A 143 -10.56 1.23 -18.35
C LYS A 143 -10.15 0.04 -19.19
#